data_AF-A0A7Y5FPC6-F1
#
_entry.id   AF-A0A7Y5FPC6-F1
#
_cell.length_a   1.000
_cell.length_b   1.000
_cell.length_c   1.000
_cell.angle_alpha   90.00
_cell.angle_beta   90.00
_cell.angle_gamma   90.00
#
_symmetry.space_group_name_H-M   'P 1'
#
loop_
_entity.id
_entity.type
_entity.pdbx_description
1 polymer ?
#
loop_
_entity_poly.entity_id
_entity_poly.type
_entity_poly.pdbx_seq_one_letter_code
_entity_poly.pdbx_strand_id
1 'polypeptide(L)'
;MMSKLRTSPFLLLFLALTFLSLLTLIPGDITLVGDLKTKKIDIIEDIRAAGDGSAVLQEQSRINTAGIFDLGGNSDNLSYSAVISMNSVNENSSAFYGGGTKGTKEISIEGDLSIFIKALKNSSKEAVRIAYWGDSAIEGDHITADFREFMQKNYGGNGVGFVAMNTQDASFRGTTKLTFSGDWDTKSALSGNPKELVGASGYVFIPKKDNSWAQFEGTFRYQTVREFNTARLFYTDASGGSVKGMFGKTETSKDLTKGGGVKVVTFSSSANEKLFKLTVSKKEQAKFFGVSLEKGNGVYIDNFPLRGDDGMSILRIQGESLKGFQDNQKYKLLIVHFGLNVLDKVKDFDKYEKDYTKVIDHLKTNMPGANILIVSVGDRSQKKGNKFITHPNVLKLVEVQRKVAKNTGVAFWNLFEAMGGEGAMEKWVNQKPALASQDYTHFTEEGAKEVASLLFNAIKKLSK
;
A
#
# COMPACT_ATOMS: atom_id res chain seq x y z
N MET A 1 -51.03 33.51 -24.52
CA MET A 1 -50.12 33.04 -25.58
C MET A 1 -48.70 33.42 -25.17
N MET A 2 -47.98 32.54 -24.46
CA MET A 2 -46.60 32.78 -24.02
C MET A 2 -45.66 32.45 -25.19
N SER A 3 -44.87 33.43 -25.64
CA SER A 3 -43.81 33.22 -26.63
C SER A 3 -42.60 32.57 -25.97
N LYS A 4 -42.17 31.43 -26.50
CA LYS A 4 -40.92 30.77 -26.11
C LYS A 4 -39.74 31.63 -26.57
N LEU A 5 -39.05 32.29 -25.64
CA LEU A 5 -37.72 32.84 -25.88
C LEU A 5 -36.76 31.68 -26.18
N ARG A 6 -36.37 31.55 -27.44
CA ARG A 6 -35.33 30.61 -27.88
C ARG A 6 -33.99 31.28 -27.61
N THR A 7 -33.35 30.97 -26.49
CA THR A 7 -32.03 31.50 -26.15
C THR A 7 -30.99 30.97 -27.13
N SER A 8 -30.31 31.88 -27.83
CA SER A 8 -29.19 31.55 -28.73
C SER A 8 -28.02 30.97 -27.91
N PRO A 9 -27.38 29.86 -28.34
CA PRO A 9 -26.20 29.30 -27.66
C PRO A 9 -25.09 30.33 -27.46
N PHE A 10 -24.97 31.28 -28.39
CA PHE A 10 -24.02 32.38 -28.33
C PHE A 10 -24.35 33.40 -27.24
N LEU A 11 -25.64 33.64 -26.96
CA LEU A 11 -26.07 34.52 -25.88
C LEU A 11 -25.76 33.91 -24.52
N LEU A 12 -25.90 32.58 -24.40
CA LEU A 12 -25.57 31.82 -23.20
C LEU A 12 -24.06 31.82 -22.93
N LEU A 13 -23.25 31.62 -23.99
CA LEU A 13 -21.79 31.69 -23.90
C LEU A 13 -21.31 33.11 -23.56
N PHE A 14 -21.92 34.12 -24.18
CA PHE A 14 -21.62 35.52 -23.89
C PHE A 14 -21.98 35.86 -22.43
N LEU A 15 -23.19 35.53 -21.97
CA LEU A 15 -23.59 35.75 -20.58
C LEU A 15 -22.67 35.03 -19.58
N ALA A 16 -22.24 33.81 -19.88
CA ALA A 16 -21.29 33.07 -19.04
C ALA A 16 -19.93 33.78 -18.98
N LEU A 17 -19.38 34.20 -20.12
CA LEU A 17 -18.10 34.92 -20.16
C LEU A 17 -18.18 36.29 -19.46
N THR A 18 -19.28 37.02 -19.63
CA THR A 18 -19.51 38.29 -18.95
C THR A 18 -19.65 38.09 -17.44
N PHE A 19 -20.34 37.02 -17.00
CA PHE A 19 -20.47 36.67 -15.59
C PHE A 19 -19.11 36.30 -14.97
N LEU A 20 -18.31 35.49 -15.66
CA LEU A 20 -16.94 35.16 -15.25
C LEU A 20 -16.03 36.40 -15.19
N SER A 21 -16.21 37.34 -16.12
CA SER A 21 -15.47 38.60 -16.14
C SER A 21 -15.91 39.56 -15.03
N LEU A 22 -17.18 39.52 -14.61
CA LEU A 22 -17.67 40.30 -13.46
C LEU A 22 -17.17 39.73 -12.13
N LEU A 23 -16.98 38.40 -12.02
CA LEU A 23 -16.40 37.77 -10.83
C LEU A 23 -14.97 38.24 -10.54
N THR A 24 -14.19 38.66 -11.56
CA THR A 24 -12.82 39.18 -11.36
C THR A 24 -12.80 40.60 -10.78
N LEU A 25 -13.93 41.33 -10.85
CA LEU A 25 -14.09 42.67 -10.28
C LEU A 25 -14.51 42.66 -8.82
N ILE A 26 -14.79 41.48 -8.24
CA ILE A 26 -15.07 41.34 -6.82
C ILE A 26 -13.76 41.56 -6.05
N PRO A 27 -13.68 42.56 -5.14
CA PRO A 27 -12.50 42.79 -4.33
C PRO A 27 -12.16 41.54 -3.49
N GLY A 28 -10.89 41.15 -3.46
CA GLY A 28 -10.42 40.16 -2.49
C GLY A 28 -10.61 40.71 -1.07
N ASP A 29 -11.00 39.85 -0.13
CA ASP A 29 -11.28 40.14 1.29
C ASP A 29 -12.73 40.54 1.62
N ILE A 30 -13.71 39.77 1.14
CA ILE A 30 -15.05 39.78 1.75
C ILE A 30 -15.07 38.76 2.89
N THR A 31 -15.33 39.22 4.11
CA THR A 31 -15.54 38.34 5.27
C THR A 31 -16.97 37.81 5.22
N LEU A 32 -17.13 36.51 5.00
CA LEU A 32 -18.41 35.80 5.15
C LEU A 32 -18.43 35.11 6.52
N VAL A 33 -19.63 34.92 7.10
CA VAL A 33 -19.86 34.42 8.47
C VAL A 33 -18.85 33.32 8.90
N GLY A 34 -18.02 33.62 9.91
CA GLY A 34 -16.93 32.77 10.42
C GLY A 34 -15.54 33.18 9.93
N ASP A 35 -14.47 32.56 10.45
CA ASP A 35 -13.06 32.87 10.14
C ASP A 35 -12.59 32.43 8.72
N LEU A 36 -13.51 32.29 7.76
CA LEU A 36 -13.19 31.87 6.39
C LEU A 36 -12.94 33.09 5.50
N LYS A 37 -11.67 33.32 5.15
CA LYS A 37 -11.25 34.32 4.16
C LYS A 37 -11.33 33.73 2.76
N THR A 38 -11.94 34.45 1.81
CA THR A 38 -11.90 34.08 0.40
C THR A 38 -10.55 34.46 -0.23
N LYS A 39 -9.99 33.60 -1.07
CA LYS A 39 -8.75 33.88 -1.83
C LYS A 39 -9.13 34.32 -3.24
N LYS A 40 -8.52 35.39 -3.74
CA LYS A 40 -8.74 35.89 -5.12
C LYS A 40 -8.31 34.82 -6.13
N ILE A 41 -9.21 34.47 -7.06
CA ILE A 41 -8.93 33.54 -8.15
C ILE A 41 -8.80 34.37 -9.44
N ASP A 42 -7.59 34.42 -10.02
CA ASP A 42 -7.35 35.06 -11.32
C ASP A 42 -7.41 34.00 -12.42
N ILE A 43 -8.59 33.87 -13.03
CA ILE A 43 -8.87 32.82 -14.03
C ILE A 43 -8.13 33.08 -15.35
N ILE A 44 -7.54 34.27 -15.54
CA ILE A 44 -6.87 34.69 -16.79
C ILE A 44 -5.33 34.63 -16.64
N GLU A 45 -4.79 34.27 -15.48
CA GLU A 45 -3.35 34.13 -15.25
C GLU A 45 -2.70 33.13 -16.23
N ASP A 46 -3.32 31.97 -16.43
CA ASP A 46 -2.85 30.92 -17.35
C ASP A 46 -2.83 31.36 -18.83
N ILE A 47 -3.68 32.31 -19.20
CA ILE A 47 -3.72 32.87 -20.57
C ILE A 47 -2.60 33.91 -20.75
N ARG A 48 -2.25 34.67 -19.69
CA ARG A 48 -1.16 35.64 -19.71
C ARG A 48 0.22 34.95 -19.69
N ALA A 49 0.36 33.86 -18.95
CA ALA A 49 1.62 33.10 -18.85
C ALA A 49 2.05 32.42 -20.16
N ALA A 50 1.12 32.18 -21.10
CA ALA A 50 1.43 31.58 -22.39
C ALA A 50 2.13 32.53 -23.39
N GLY A 51 2.23 33.83 -23.07
CA GLY A 51 2.78 34.86 -23.97
C GLY A 51 4.21 35.31 -23.68
N ASP A 52 4.79 34.96 -22.52
CA ASP A 52 6.09 35.49 -22.11
C ASP A 52 7.04 34.38 -21.66
N GLY A 53 8.07 34.14 -22.46
CA GLY A 53 9.11 33.17 -22.18
C GLY A 53 10.21 33.80 -21.33
N SER A 54 10.01 33.89 -20.01
CA SER A 54 11.11 34.05 -19.06
C SER A 54 10.66 33.75 -17.62
N ALA A 55 11.58 33.19 -16.85
CA ALA A 55 11.35 32.49 -15.58
C ALA A 55 10.89 33.38 -14.42
N VAL A 56 10.03 32.83 -13.54
CA VAL A 56 10.04 33.14 -12.09
C VAL A 56 9.76 31.86 -11.30
N LEU A 57 10.75 31.48 -10.48
CA LEU A 57 10.65 30.53 -9.37
C LEU A 57 10.18 31.25 -8.11
N GLN A 58 9.54 30.48 -7.22
CA GLN A 58 9.10 30.77 -5.85
C GLN A 58 7.69 31.38 -5.73
N GLU A 59 6.73 30.53 -5.31
CA GLU A 59 6.26 30.48 -3.92
C GLU A 59 5.35 29.25 -3.76
N GLN A 60 5.78 28.22 -3.01
CA GLN A 60 4.86 27.17 -2.56
C GLN A 60 4.91 27.12 -1.03
N SER A 61 3.79 27.56 -0.48
CA SER A 61 3.43 27.51 0.93
C SER A 61 3.67 26.12 1.52
N ARG A 62 4.46 26.07 2.58
CA ARG A 62 4.64 24.92 3.46
C ARG A 62 3.28 24.55 4.07
N ILE A 63 2.68 23.44 3.65
CA ILE A 63 1.70 22.74 4.47
C ILE A 63 2.49 21.79 5.37
N ASN A 64 2.56 22.16 6.65
CA ASN A 64 3.02 21.28 7.72
C ASN A 64 1.99 20.15 7.87
N THR A 65 2.30 18.93 7.45
CA THR A 65 1.47 17.73 7.69
C THR A 65 1.82 17.02 9.00
N ALA A 66 2.58 17.67 9.88
CA ALA A 66 2.79 17.21 11.26
C ALA A 66 1.79 17.94 12.18
N GLY A 67 0.57 17.40 12.30
CA GLY A 67 -0.36 17.84 13.34
C GLY A 67 -1.82 17.89 12.95
N ILE A 68 -2.42 16.78 12.47
CA ILE A 68 -3.87 16.56 12.58
C ILE A 68 -4.10 15.06 12.79
N PHE A 69 -3.95 14.60 14.03
CA PHE A 69 -4.51 13.32 14.49
C PHE A 69 -4.95 13.48 15.95
N ASP A 70 -6.02 14.23 16.11
CA ASP A 70 -6.97 14.05 17.20
C ASP A 70 -8.37 14.13 16.58
N LEU A 71 -8.97 12.98 16.33
CA LEU A 71 -10.40 12.87 16.04
C LEU A 71 -10.93 11.67 16.81
N GLY A 72 -11.16 11.90 18.10
CA GLY A 72 -12.23 11.23 18.81
C GLY A 72 -13.58 11.56 18.17
N GLY A 73 -14.34 10.50 17.87
CA GLY A 73 -15.79 10.44 17.68
C GLY A 73 -16.51 11.62 17.02
N ASN A 74 -16.98 11.44 15.79
CA ASN A 74 -18.40 11.15 15.55
C ASN A 74 -18.58 10.67 14.10
N SER A 75 -19.40 9.64 13.94
CA SER A 75 -19.93 9.23 12.65
C SER A 75 -20.73 10.37 12.04
N ASP A 76 -20.39 10.79 10.82
CA ASP A 76 -21.37 11.12 9.79
C ASP A 76 -20.75 11.16 8.39
N ASN A 77 -21.55 10.68 7.44
CA ASN A 77 -21.22 10.35 6.05
C ASN A 77 -20.51 11.47 5.27
N LEU A 78 -19.34 11.16 4.70
CA LEU A 78 -18.88 11.72 3.44
C LEU A 78 -18.38 10.58 2.54
N SER A 79 -19.32 10.07 1.76
CA SER A 79 -19.17 9.04 0.75
C SER A 79 -18.30 9.51 -0.42
N TYR A 80 -17.11 8.94 -0.56
CA TYR A 80 -16.41 8.89 -1.85
C TYR A 80 -16.97 7.69 -2.64
N SER A 81 -18.22 7.81 -3.09
CA SER A 81 -18.82 6.85 -4.02
C SER A 81 -18.33 7.16 -5.43
N ALA A 82 -17.11 6.74 -5.75
CA ALA A 82 -16.78 6.39 -7.13
C ALA A 82 -17.31 4.97 -7.35
N VAL A 83 -18.25 4.86 -8.29
CA VAL A 83 -19.03 3.67 -8.65
C VAL A 83 -18.13 2.43 -8.80
N ILE A 84 -18.07 1.60 -7.75
CA ILE A 84 -17.56 0.23 -7.83
C ILE A 84 -18.70 -0.61 -8.39
N SER A 85 -18.75 -0.74 -9.72
CA SER A 85 -19.53 -1.81 -10.35
C SER A 85 -18.78 -3.12 -10.12
N MET A 86 -19.16 -3.85 -9.07
CA MET A 86 -18.78 -5.24 -8.89
C MET A 86 -19.47 -6.08 -9.97
N ASN A 87 -18.74 -6.37 -11.06
CA ASN A 87 -19.10 -7.48 -11.93
C ASN A 87 -18.47 -8.76 -11.39
N SER A 88 -19.30 -9.78 -11.22
CA SER A 88 -18.93 -11.14 -10.85
C SER A 88 -17.84 -11.68 -11.76
N VAL A 89 -16.69 -12.04 -11.18
CA VAL A 89 -15.62 -12.73 -11.89
C VAL A 89 -16.08 -14.16 -12.17
N ASN A 90 -16.23 -14.46 -13.46
CA ASN A 90 -16.63 -15.78 -13.97
C ASN A 90 -15.51 -16.81 -13.71
N GLU A 91 -15.83 -17.93 -13.08
CA GLU A 91 -14.89 -18.93 -12.52
C GLU A 91 -14.13 -19.81 -13.55
N ASN A 92 -14.07 -19.43 -14.83
CA ASN A 92 -13.32 -20.18 -15.85
C ASN A 92 -12.21 -19.34 -16.49
N SER A 93 -11.07 -19.19 -15.80
CA SER A 93 -9.87 -18.54 -16.35
C SER A 93 -8.58 -19.29 -16.01
N SER A 94 -8.53 -20.59 -16.32
CA SER A 94 -7.26 -21.32 -16.43
C SER A 94 -6.50 -21.00 -17.75
N ALA A 95 -7.09 -20.23 -18.67
CA ALA A 95 -6.53 -19.94 -20.00
C ALA A 95 -5.97 -18.51 -20.18
N PHE A 96 -5.92 -17.66 -19.14
CA PHE A 96 -5.52 -16.24 -19.27
C PHE A 96 -4.08 -15.93 -18.86
N TYR A 97 -3.24 -16.94 -18.58
CA TYR A 97 -1.87 -16.74 -18.09
C TYR A 97 -0.79 -16.58 -19.19
N GLY A 98 -1.16 -16.31 -20.45
CA GLY A 98 -0.23 -16.37 -21.57
C GLY A 98 -0.30 -15.28 -22.64
N GLY A 99 -1.16 -14.26 -22.48
CA GLY A 99 -1.23 -13.14 -23.42
C GLY A 99 -0.55 -11.92 -22.81
N GLY A 100 0.74 -11.69 -23.11
CA GLY A 100 1.40 -10.45 -22.68
C GLY A 100 0.58 -9.24 -23.10
N THR A 101 0.33 -8.30 -22.18
CA THR A 101 -0.33 -7.05 -22.57
C THR A 101 0.57 -6.30 -23.56
N LYS A 102 -0.03 -5.73 -24.61
CA LYS A 102 0.73 -4.97 -25.61
C LYS A 102 1.48 -3.83 -24.93
N GLY A 103 2.80 -3.93 -24.85
CA GLY A 103 3.68 -2.88 -24.32
C GLY A 103 4.47 -3.26 -23.08
N THR A 104 4.15 -4.38 -22.41
CA THR A 104 4.94 -4.89 -21.28
C THR A 104 6.07 -5.80 -21.74
N LYS A 105 7.05 -6.04 -20.85
CA LYS A 105 8.21 -6.90 -21.11
C LYS A 105 8.38 -7.89 -19.97
N GLU A 106 8.67 -9.14 -20.32
CA GLU A 106 9.08 -10.13 -19.32
C GLU A 106 10.54 -9.90 -18.92
N ILE A 107 10.75 -9.29 -17.75
CA ILE A 107 12.08 -9.01 -17.22
C ILE A 107 12.48 -10.07 -16.19
N SER A 108 13.70 -10.59 -16.32
CA SER A 108 14.26 -11.56 -15.38
C SER A 108 14.71 -10.88 -14.10
N ILE A 109 14.73 -11.62 -12.99
CA ILE A 109 15.29 -11.14 -11.73
C ILE A 109 16.82 -11.26 -11.80
N GLU A 110 17.50 -10.18 -11.44
CA GLU A 110 18.96 -10.13 -11.27
C GLU A 110 19.30 -10.52 -9.83
N GLY A 111 20.28 -11.41 -9.60
CA GLY A 111 20.73 -11.80 -8.25
C GLY A 111 20.11 -13.11 -7.73
N ASP A 112 20.43 -13.46 -6.48
CA ASP A 112 20.12 -14.77 -5.89
C ASP A 112 18.79 -14.80 -5.11
N LEU A 113 17.89 -15.71 -5.51
CA LEU A 113 16.67 -16.07 -4.78
C LEU A 113 16.61 -17.56 -4.38
N SER A 114 17.76 -18.25 -4.32
CA SER A 114 17.84 -19.71 -4.12
C SER A 114 17.18 -20.20 -2.84
N ILE A 115 17.28 -19.47 -1.72
CA ILE A 115 16.64 -19.83 -0.45
C ILE A 115 15.13 -19.85 -0.62
N PHE A 116 14.58 -18.80 -1.23
CA PHE A 116 13.15 -18.69 -1.49
C PHE A 116 12.67 -19.74 -2.48
N ILE A 117 13.37 -19.95 -3.60
CA ILE A 117 13.01 -20.97 -4.59
C ILE A 117 13.04 -22.37 -3.99
N LYS A 118 14.02 -22.68 -3.13
CA LYS A 118 14.07 -23.94 -2.38
C LYS A 118 12.88 -24.08 -1.44
N ALA A 119 12.48 -23.01 -0.74
CA ALA A 119 11.32 -23.03 0.13
C ALA A 119 10.01 -23.24 -0.66
N LEU A 120 9.85 -22.58 -1.81
CA LEU A 120 8.68 -22.77 -2.69
C LEU A 120 8.52 -24.22 -3.15
N LYS A 121 9.62 -24.94 -3.44
CA LYS A 121 9.56 -26.37 -3.79
C LYS A 121 9.00 -27.25 -2.65
N ASN A 122 9.06 -26.77 -1.42
CA ASN A 122 8.54 -27.44 -0.22
C ASN A 122 7.22 -26.86 0.29
N SER A 123 6.58 -25.93 -0.43
CA SER A 123 5.39 -25.21 0.05
C SER A 123 4.18 -26.11 0.32
N SER A 124 4.12 -27.32 -0.24
CA SER A 124 3.09 -28.31 0.10
C SER A 124 3.25 -28.88 1.52
N LYS A 125 4.45 -28.81 2.09
CA LYS A 125 4.81 -29.40 3.39
C LYS A 125 4.96 -28.36 4.51
N GLU A 126 5.20 -27.09 4.16
CA GLU A 126 5.39 -26.02 5.13
C GLU A 126 4.86 -24.67 4.62
N ALA A 127 4.64 -23.73 5.54
CA ALA A 127 4.32 -22.36 5.19
C ALA A 127 5.57 -21.63 4.65
N VAL A 128 5.45 -20.99 3.49
CA VAL A 128 6.48 -20.15 2.88
C VAL A 128 5.98 -18.71 2.90
N ARG A 129 6.71 -17.82 3.58
CA ARG A 129 6.23 -16.46 3.81
C ARG A 129 7.05 -15.40 3.08
N ILE A 130 6.32 -14.42 2.58
CA ILE A 130 6.85 -13.24 1.91
C ILE A 130 6.41 -12.02 2.72
N ALA A 131 7.36 -11.19 3.13
CA ALA A 131 7.07 -9.85 3.63
C ALA A 131 7.19 -8.87 2.46
N TYR A 132 6.14 -8.11 2.17
CA TYR A 132 6.13 -7.16 1.06
C TYR A 132 5.95 -5.75 1.61
N TRP A 133 7.03 -4.98 1.65
CA TRP A 133 7.00 -3.54 1.95
C TRP A 133 6.91 -2.72 0.68
N GLY A 134 6.07 -1.69 0.73
CA GLY A 134 5.95 -0.72 -0.35
C GLY A 134 5.10 0.47 0.07
N ASP A 135 4.88 1.37 -0.88
CA ASP A 135 4.13 2.60 -0.68
C ASP A 135 2.63 2.44 -1.06
N SER A 136 2.03 3.46 -1.69
CA SER A 136 0.65 3.41 -2.15
C SER A 136 0.40 2.33 -3.20
N ALA A 137 1.43 1.83 -3.89
CA ALA A 137 1.26 0.79 -4.92
C ALA A 137 0.75 -0.56 -4.38
N ILE A 138 0.90 -0.83 -3.08
CA ILE A 138 0.41 -2.07 -2.44
C ILE A 138 -0.69 -1.81 -1.40
N GLU A 139 -1.09 -0.55 -1.24
CA GLU A 139 -2.12 -0.15 -0.30
C GLU A 139 -3.49 -0.70 -0.70
N GLY A 140 -4.34 -1.02 0.29
CA GLY A 140 -5.62 -1.70 0.02
C GLY A 140 -5.43 -3.13 -0.49
N ASP A 141 -4.21 -3.65 -0.41
CA ASP A 141 -3.78 -4.91 -1.02
C ASP A 141 -3.75 -4.89 -2.55
N HIS A 142 -3.45 -3.75 -3.17
CA HIS A 142 -3.61 -3.57 -4.61
C HIS A 142 -2.79 -4.56 -5.46
N ILE A 143 -1.47 -4.40 -5.58
CA ILE A 143 -0.61 -5.37 -6.28
C ILE A 143 -0.55 -6.71 -5.52
N THR A 144 -0.49 -6.65 -4.19
CA THR A 144 -0.24 -7.82 -3.34
C THR A 144 -1.39 -8.81 -3.32
N ALA A 145 -2.64 -8.39 -3.55
CA ALA A 145 -3.79 -9.29 -3.63
C ALA A 145 -3.67 -10.24 -4.83
N ASP A 146 -3.45 -9.70 -6.02
CA ASP A 146 -3.28 -10.48 -7.24
C ASP A 146 -2.00 -11.33 -7.17
N PHE A 147 -0.90 -10.77 -6.65
CA PHE A 147 0.34 -11.52 -6.47
C PHE A 147 0.16 -12.70 -5.51
N ARG A 148 -0.56 -12.51 -4.39
CA ARG A 148 -0.89 -13.57 -3.44
C ARG A 148 -1.73 -14.65 -4.10
N GLU A 149 -2.75 -14.27 -4.85
CA GLU A 149 -3.61 -15.21 -5.57
C GLU A 149 -2.80 -16.08 -6.55
N PHE A 150 -1.92 -15.47 -7.35
CA PHE A 150 -1.08 -16.22 -8.28
C PHE A 150 -0.15 -17.19 -7.56
N MET A 151 0.49 -16.73 -6.48
CA MET A 151 1.37 -17.57 -5.67
C MET A 151 0.60 -18.72 -5.00
N GLN A 152 -0.54 -18.45 -4.37
CA GLN A 152 -1.35 -19.45 -3.67
C GLN A 152 -1.95 -20.49 -4.62
N LYS A 153 -2.42 -20.07 -5.80
CA LYS A 153 -2.89 -21.02 -6.83
C LYS A 153 -1.80 -21.95 -7.35
N ASN A 154 -0.54 -21.49 -7.40
CA ASN A 154 0.55 -22.30 -7.97
C ASN A 154 1.33 -23.09 -6.91
N TYR A 155 1.39 -22.61 -5.67
CA TYR A 155 2.22 -23.18 -4.60
C TYR A 155 1.43 -23.56 -3.34
N GLY A 156 0.10 -23.50 -3.39
CA GLY A 156 -0.78 -23.74 -2.24
C GLY A 156 -0.79 -22.56 -1.27
N GLY A 157 -1.65 -22.65 -0.25
CA GLY A 157 -1.82 -21.63 0.78
C GLY A 157 -3.21 -21.01 0.74
N ASN A 158 -3.77 -20.78 1.93
CA ASN A 158 -5.07 -20.15 2.10
C ASN A 158 -5.03 -19.18 3.28
N GLY A 159 -5.74 -18.06 3.13
CA GLY A 159 -5.69 -16.94 4.06
C GLY A 159 -4.84 -15.79 3.54
N VAL A 160 -5.13 -14.60 4.04
CA VAL A 160 -4.49 -13.35 3.60
C VAL A 160 -3.08 -13.17 4.19
N GLY A 161 -2.72 -13.89 5.26
CA GLY A 161 -1.50 -13.64 6.03
C GLY A 161 -1.71 -12.53 7.06
N PHE A 162 -0.66 -11.78 7.38
CA PHE A 162 -0.67 -10.72 8.38
C PHE A 162 -1.51 -9.51 7.95
N VAL A 163 -2.40 -9.08 8.84
CA VAL A 163 -3.19 -7.86 8.75
C VAL A 163 -2.99 -7.05 10.03
N ALA A 164 -2.67 -5.77 9.91
CA ALA A 164 -2.52 -4.86 11.05
C ALA A 164 -3.82 -4.74 11.86
N MET A 165 -3.73 -4.45 13.16
CA MET A 165 -4.91 -4.38 14.05
C MET A 165 -5.94 -3.34 13.57
N ASN A 166 -5.44 -2.21 13.10
CA ASN A 166 -6.19 -1.24 12.33
C ASN A 166 -5.35 -0.84 11.10
N THR A 167 -5.99 -0.21 10.11
CA THR A 167 -5.29 0.36 8.95
C THR A 167 -6.15 1.45 8.33
N GLN A 168 -5.52 2.47 7.76
CA GLN A 168 -6.18 3.55 7.04
C GLN A 168 -6.85 3.08 5.74
N ASP A 169 -6.43 1.92 5.20
CA ASP A 169 -6.99 1.36 3.97
C ASP A 169 -8.19 0.44 4.19
N ALA A 170 -8.70 0.35 5.43
CA ALA A 170 -9.80 -0.54 5.80
C ALA A 170 -11.07 -0.34 4.95
N SER A 171 -11.33 0.88 4.48
CA SER A 171 -12.53 1.22 3.69
C SER A 171 -12.50 0.75 2.24
N PHE A 172 -11.31 0.49 1.67
CA PHE A 172 -11.15 0.13 0.26
C PHE A 172 -10.29 -1.14 0.04
N ARG A 173 -9.82 -1.78 1.12
CA ARG A 173 -9.05 -3.03 1.05
C ARG A 173 -9.85 -4.16 0.39
N GLY A 174 -9.25 -4.79 -0.60
CA GLY A 174 -9.94 -5.77 -1.46
C GLY A 174 -10.05 -7.18 -0.89
N THR A 175 -9.10 -7.63 -0.07
CA THR A 175 -8.97 -9.05 0.37
C THR A 175 -9.45 -9.32 1.79
N THR A 176 -9.57 -8.28 2.61
CA THR A 176 -10.03 -8.39 3.99
C THR A 176 -10.86 -7.17 4.34
N LYS A 177 -12.08 -7.40 4.79
CA LYS A 177 -12.90 -6.37 5.43
C LYS A 177 -12.47 -6.28 6.89
N LEU A 178 -12.03 -5.10 7.29
CA LEU A 178 -11.53 -4.82 8.63
C LEU A 178 -12.44 -3.82 9.33
N THR A 179 -12.95 -4.18 10.50
CA THR A 179 -13.69 -3.26 11.39
C THR A 179 -13.10 -3.33 12.79
N PHE A 180 -13.11 -2.24 13.53
CA PHE A 180 -12.51 -2.14 14.87
C PHE A 180 -13.19 -1.05 15.69
N SER A 181 -13.01 -1.11 17.00
CA SER A 181 -13.44 -0.04 17.90
C SER A 181 -12.59 1.22 17.73
N GLY A 182 -13.15 2.40 18.00
CA GLY A 182 -12.49 3.70 17.76
C GLY A 182 -11.46 4.13 18.81
N ASP A 183 -10.99 3.23 19.67
CA ASP A 183 -10.19 3.53 20.86
C ASP A 183 -8.75 2.95 20.81
N TRP A 184 -8.28 2.60 19.61
CA TRP A 184 -6.89 2.19 19.38
C TRP A 184 -5.99 3.41 19.17
N ASP A 185 -5.11 3.70 20.11
CA ASP A 185 -4.02 4.66 19.90
C ASP A 185 -2.92 4.02 19.05
N THR A 186 -2.58 4.66 17.94
CA THR A 186 -1.68 4.13 16.93
C THR A 186 -0.35 4.86 16.95
N LYS A 187 0.75 4.12 17.13
CA LYS A 187 2.11 4.65 16.92
C LYS A 187 2.70 4.03 15.66
N SER A 188 3.53 4.80 14.95
CA SER A 188 4.03 4.42 13.63
C SER A 188 5.50 4.79 13.43
N ALA A 189 6.18 4.02 12.59
CA ALA A 189 7.47 4.36 12.02
C ALA A 189 7.39 5.57 11.06
N LEU A 190 6.20 5.97 10.59
CA LEU A 190 6.04 7.11 9.68
C LEU A 190 6.11 8.47 10.37
N SER A 191 5.73 8.55 11.64
CA SER A 191 5.61 9.82 12.39
C SER A 191 6.90 10.23 13.13
N GLY A 192 8.05 9.68 12.76
CA GLY A 192 9.35 9.94 13.39
C GLY A 192 9.94 8.68 14.04
N ASN A 193 10.77 8.85 15.07
CA ASN A 193 11.35 7.73 15.83
C ASN A 193 10.37 7.28 16.92
N PRO A 194 9.62 6.17 16.73
CA PRO A 194 8.66 5.74 17.72
C PRO A 194 9.35 5.29 19.00
N LYS A 195 8.87 5.78 20.15
CA LYS A 195 9.29 5.26 21.48
C LYS A 195 8.83 3.83 21.69
N GLU A 196 7.69 3.48 21.09
CA GLU A 196 7.12 2.15 21.16
C GLU A 196 7.75 1.22 20.14
N LEU A 197 7.86 -0.07 20.50
CA LEU A 197 8.22 -1.13 19.56
C LEU A 197 7.12 -1.19 18.49
N VAL A 198 7.43 -0.82 17.25
CA VAL A 198 6.49 -0.92 16.11
C VAL A 198 6.68 -2.25 15.39
N GLY A 199 5.61 -2.83 14.87
CA GLY A 199 5.67 -4.11 14.17
C GLY A 199 6.36 -4.02 12.82
N ALA A 200 6.57 -5.16 12.15
CA ALA A 200 7.10 -5.21 10.80
C ALA A 200 6.28 -4.38 9.79
N SER A 201 4.97 -4.21 10.03
CA SER A 201 4.11 -3.31 9.24
C SER A 201 4.42 -1.83 9.42
N GLY A 202 5.27 -1.45 10.39
CA GLY A 202 5.57 -0.07 10.76
C GLY A 202 4.59 0.53 11.77
N TYR A 203 3.73 -0.28 12.40
CA TYR A 203 2.70 0.20 13.33
C TYR A 203 2.61 -0.63 14.62
N VAL A 204 2.12 -0.02 15.69
CA VAL A 204 1.67 -0.68 16.92
C VAL A 204 0.42 0.01 17.46
N PHE A 205 -0.47 -0.78 18.04
CA PHE A 205 -1.82 -0.39 18.44
C PHE A 205 -2.04 -0.63 19.93
N ILE A 206 -2.43 0.43 20.64
CA ILE A 206 -2.57 0.44 22.09
C ILE A 206 -4.06 0.65 22.43
N PRO A 207 -4.72 -0.32 23.08
CA PRO A 207 -6.13 -0.20 23.43
C PRO A 207 -6.30 0.80 24.58
N LYS A 208 -7.13 1.84 24.39
CA LYS A 208 -7.35 2.90 25.39
C LYS A 208 -8.59 2.68 26.26
N LYS A 209 -9.45 1.72 25.92
CA LYS A 209 -10.60 1.31 26.73
C LYS A 209 -10.59 -0.19 27.00
N ASP A 210 -11.38 -0.58 28.00
CA ASP A 210 -11.69 -1.99 28.22
C ASP A 210 -12.61 -2.49 27.10
N ASN A 211 -12.46 -3.74 26.70
CA ASN A 211 -13.19 -4.37 25.60
C ASN A 211 -12.97 -3.73 24.22
N SER A 212 -11.79 -3.15 23.95
CA SER A 212 -11.38 -2.80 22.58
C SER A 212 -11.42 -4.04 21.69
N TRP A 213 -11.79 -3.90 20.43
CA TRP A 213 -11.92 -5.04 19.52
C TRP A 213 -11.50 -4.71 18.10
N ALA A 214 -11.13 -5.77 17.37
CA ALA A 214 -10.90 -5.74 15.93
C ALA A 214 -11.44 -7.02 15.31
N GLN A 215 -12.05 -6.90 14.13
CA GLN A 215 -12.69 -7.98 13.41
C GLN A 215 -12.17 -8.01 11.97
N PHE A 216 -11.78 -9.20 11.55
CA PHE A 216 -11.17 -9.48 10.27
C PHE A 216 -12.05 -10.48 9.51
N GLU A 217 -12.50 -10.10 8.32
CA GLU A 217 -13.37 -10.92 7.49
C GLU A 217 -12.76 -11.10 6.09
N GLY A 218 -12.58 -12.35 5.66
CA GLY A 218 -12.15 -12.69 4.31
C GLY A 218 -13.21 -12.28 3.28
N THR A 219 -12.79 -11.64 2.19
CA THR A 219 -13.72 -11.17 1.15
C THR A 219 -13.94 -12.22 0.07
N PHE A 220 -14.83 -11.92 -0.87
CA PHE A 220 -15.09 -12.73 -2.06
C PHE A 220 -14.13 -12.43 -3.22
N ARG A 221 -13.09 -11.60 -3.02
CA ARG A 221 -12.17 -11.22 -4.12
C ARG A 221 -11.47 -12.44 -4.72
N TYR A 222 -10.99 -13.35 -3.86
CA TYR A 222 -10.45 -14.65 -4.28
C TYR A 222 -10.84 -15.76 -3.31
N GLN A 223 -11.01 -16.98 -3.82
CA GLN A 223 -11.32 -18.16 -2.99
C GLN A 223 -10.20 -18.46 -1.99
N THR A 224 -8.95 -18.16 -2.35
CA THR A 224 -7.76 -18.45 -1.53
C THR A 224 -7.72 -17.67 -0.22
N VAL A 225 -8.26 -16.44 -0.18
CA VAL A 225 -8.27 -15.56 1.01
C VAL A 225 -9.60 -15.54 1.75
N ARG A 226 -10.63 -16.20 1.20
CA ARG A 226 -12.01 -16.13 1.68
C ARG A 226 -12.20 -16.79 3.05
N GLU A 227 -11.49 -17.88 3.29
CA GLU A 227 -11.65 -18.69 4.48
C GLU A 227 -10.30 -19.08 5.10
N PHE A 228 -10.28 -19.12 6.42
CA PHE A 228 -9.13 -19.45 7.24
C PHE A 228 -9.60 -20.18 8.51
N ASN A 229 -8.70 -20.88 9.19
CA ASN A 229 -9.05 -21.59 10.43
C ASN A 229 -8.03 -21.35 11.55
N THR A 230 -7.02 -20.52 11.28
CA THR A 230 -5.97 -20.16 12.23
C THR A 230 -5.80 -18.65 12.24
N ALA A 231 -5.81 -18.06 13.43
CA ALA A 231 -5.53 -16.64 13.65
C ALA A 231 -4.39 -16.51 14.66
N ARG A 232 -3.26 -16.00 14.19
CA ARG A 232 -2.06 -15.78 15.02
C ARG A 232 -1.97 -14.31 15.38
N LEU A 233 -2.20 -14.00 16.65
CA LEU A 233 -2.16 -12.64 17.18
C LEU A 233 -0.74 -12.26 17.57
N PHE A 234 -0.22 -11.18 17.00
CA PHE A 234 1.10 -10.62 17.29
C PHE A 234 0.97 -9.42 18.25
N TYR A 235 1.74 -9.44 19.34
CA TYR A 235 1.69 -8.42 20.39
C TYR A 235 3.04 -8.26 21.10
N THR A 236 3.17 -7.24 21.95
CA THR A 236 4.33 -6.96 22.81
C THR A 236 3.87 -6.35 24.14
N ASP A 237 4.79 -6.25 25.09
CA ASP A 237 4.65 -5.53 26.36
C ASP A 237 3.40 -5.90 27.16
N ALA A 238 3.06 -7.20 27.20
CA ALA A 238 1.91 -7.63 27.99
C ALA A 238 2.22 -7.56 29.49
N SER A 239 1.30 -6.98 30.27
CA SER A 239 1.32 -7.03 31.73
C SER A 239 0.76 -8.36 32.29
N GLY A 240 0.32 -9.26 31.40
CA GLY A 240 -0.37 -10.52 31.68
C GLY A 240 -1.83 -10.44 31.27
N GLY A 241 -2.68 -11.31 31.82
CA GLY A 241 -4.09 -11.38 31.49
C GLY A 241 -4.35 -12.19 30.21
N SER A 242 -5.56 -12.06 29.67
CA SER A 242 -5.99 -12.81 28.50
C SER A 242 -6.66 -11.92 27.46
N VAL A 243 -6.77 -12.47 26.25
CA VAL A 243 -7.53 -11.92 25.13
C VAL A 243 -8.54 -12.95 24.66
N LYS A 244 -9.65 -12.48 24.12
CA LYS A 244 -10.71 -13.33 23.58
C LYS A 244 -10.65 -13.32 22.06
N GLY A 245 -10.63 -14.48 21.45
CA GLY A 245 -10.73 -14.67 20.01
C GLY A 245 -11.99 -15.44 19.67
N MET A 246 -12.78 -14.91 18.74
CA MET A 246 -14.02 -15.52 18.29
C MET A 246 -13.90 -15.90 16.81
N PHE A 247 -14.09 -17.19 16.54
CA PHE A 247 -14.26 -17.75 15.21
C PHE A 247 -15.74 -18.06 15.01
N GLY A 248 -16.38 -17.46 14.00
CA GLY A 248 -17.81 -17.61 13.80
C GLY A 248 -18.59 -17.20 15.06
N LYS A 249 -19.21 -18.17 15.76
CA LYS A 249 -19.94 -17.98 17.02
C LYS A 249 -19.20 -18.48 18.26
N THR A 250 -18.03 -19.08 18.10
CA THR A 250 -17.27 -19.74 19.17
C THR A 250 -16.21 -18.80 19.69
N GLU A 251 -16.33 -18.37 20.95
CA GLU A 251 -15.33 -17.55 21.65
C GLU A 251 -14.39 -18.44 22.46
N THR A 252 -13.09 -18.13 22.40
CA THR A 252 -12.05 -18.77 23.22
C THR A 252 -11.15 -17.71 23.84
N SER A 253 -10.64 -17.98 25.05
CA SER A 253 -9.69 -17.10 25.74
C SER A 253 -8.28 -17.65 25.60
N LYS A 254 -7.30 -16.76 25.44
CA LYS A 254 -5.88 -17.10 25.42
C LYS A 254 -5.08 -16.15 26.30
N ASP A 255 -4.22 -16.71 27.13
CA ASP A 255 -3.37 -15.94 28.01
C ASP A 255 -2.22 -15.27 27.24
N LEU A 256 -1.89 -14.05 27.67
CA LEU A 256 -0.74 -13.30 27.15
C LEU A 256 0.49 -13.57 28.00
N THR A 257 1.59 -13.88 27.33
CA THR A 257 2.90 -14.04 27.98
C THR A 257 3.46 -12.66 28.30
N LYS A 258 3.85 -12.44 29.56
CA LYS A 258 4.38 -11.16 30.02
C LYS A 258 5.68 -10.74 29.33
N GLY A 259 5.94 -9.44 29.31
CA GLY A 259 7.21 -8.83 28.88
C GLY A 259 7.19 -8.30 27.46
N GLY A 260 8.33 -7.73 27.04
CA GLY A 260 8.54 -7.15 25.71
C GLY A 260 8.89 -8.15 24.62
N GLY A 261 9.31 -7.61 23.48
CA GLY A 261 9.58 -8.35 22.25
C GLY A 261 8.31 -8.83 21.54
N VAL A 262 8.47 -9.30 20.30
CA VAL A 262 7.33 -9.80 19.52
C VAL A 262 6.91 -11.18 20.04
N LYS A 263 5.67 -11.25 20.53
CA LYS A 263 5.04 -12.47 21.03
C LYS A 263 3.87 -12.84 20.14
N VAL A 264 3.55 -14.14 20.12
CA VAL A 264 2.45 -14.68 19.34
C VAL A 264 1.58 -15.58 20.20
N VAL A 265 0.27 -15.45 20.04
CA VAL A 265 -0.69 -16.42 20.55
C VAL A 265 -1.62 -16.87 19.42
N THR A 266 -1.97 -18.16 19.41
CA THR A 266 -2.70 -18.77 18.29
C THR A 266 -4.11 -19.17 18.72
N PHE A 267 -5.07 -18.74 17.91
CA PHE A 267 -6.45 -19.22 17.92
C PHE A 267 -6.66 -20.16 16.73
N SER A 268 -7.42 -21.23 16.94
CA SER A 268 -7.71 -22.21 15.90
C SER A 268 -9.19 -22.59 15.93
N SER A 269 -9.76 -22.82 14.76
CA SER A 269 -11.09 -23.41 14.56
C SER A 269 -10.94 -24.76 13.88
N SER A 270 -11.84 -25.71 14.19
CA SER A 270 -11.95 -26.96 13.45
C SER A 270 -12.66 -26.77 12.10
N ALA A 271 -13.41 -25.68 11.94
CA ALA A 271 -14.08 -25.32 10.70
C ALA A 271 -13.28 -24.27 9.91
N ASN A 272 -13.57 -24.17 8.61
CA ASN A 272 -13.13 -23.06 7.80
C ASN A 272 -14.05 -21.87 8.06
N GLU A 273 -13.48 -20.78 8.53
CA GLU A 273 -14.21 -19.59 8.97
C GLU A 273 -13.89 -18.42 8.06
N LYS A 274 -14.85 -17.50 7.92
CA LYS A 274 -14.66 -16.27 7.16
C LYS A 274 -14.28 -15.10 8.06
N LEU A 275 -14.58 -15.20 9.35
CA LEU A 275 -14.52 -14.09 10.30
C LEU A 275 -13.78 -14.52 11.56
N PHE A 276 -12.84 -13.68 11.97
CA PHE A 276 -12.22 -13.73 13.30
C PHE A 276 -12.36 -12.38 13.99
N LYS A 277 -12.82 -12.38 15.23
CA LYS A 277 -12.91 -11.19 16.08
C LYS A 277 -12.02 -11.34 17.30
N LEU A 278 -11.11 -10.38 17.49
CA LEU A 278 -10.33 -10.21 18.70
C LEU A 278 -11.02 -9.21 19.63
N THR A 279 -11.10 -9.54 20.91
CA THR A 279 -11.50 -8.62 21.99
C THR A 279 -10.42 -8.58 23.07
N VAL A 280 -9.96 -7.37 23.40
CA VAL A 280 -8.98 -7.09 24.45
C VAL A 280 -9.73 -6.63 25.70
N SER A 281 -9.67 -7.43 26.76
CA SER A 281 -10.51 -7.20 27.93
C SER A 281 -10.14 -5.95 28.74
N LYS A 282 -8.85 -5.61 28.85
CA LYS A 282 -8.39 -4.44 29.62
C LYS A 282 -7.57 -3.47 28.76
N LYS A 283 -7.79 -2.18 28.96
CA LYS A 283 -6.96 -1.12 28.34
C LYS A 283 -5.49 -1.29 28.71
N GLU A 284 -4.61 -0.96 27.77
CA GLU A 284 -3.16 -0.97 27.92
C GLU A 284 -2.54 -2.28 28.48
N GLN A 285 -3.29 -3.39 28.47
CA GLN A 285 -2.82 -4.68 29.01
C GLN A 285 -1.67 -5.30 28.20
N ALA A 286 -1.59 -4.90 26.93
CA ALA A 286 -0.55 -5.22 25.97
C ALA A 286 -0.65 -4.23 24.80
N LYS A 287 0.36 -4.23 23.94
CA LYS A 287 0.35 -3.49 22.68
C LYS A 287 0.30 -4.50 21.53
N PHE A 288 -0.45 -4.20 20.49
CA PHE A 288 -0.77 -5.19 19.46
C PHE A 288 -0.23 -4.74 18.11
N PHE A 289 0.22 -5.69 17.29
CA PHE A 289 0.70 -5.43 15.94
C PHE A 289 -0.37 -5.77 14.91
N GLY A 290 -1.02 -6.93 15.05
CA GLY A 290 -1.96 -7.43 14.06
C GLY A 290 -2.21 -8.94 14.20
N VAL A 291 -2.94 -9.49 13.23
CA VAL A 291 -3.31 -10.89 13.18
C VAL A 291 -2.90 -11.49 11.84
N SER A 292 -2.27 -12.65 11.85
CA SER A 292 -2.06 -13.46 10.65
C SER A 292 -3.20 -14.48 10.49
N LEU A 293 -3.93 -14.40 9.38
CA LEU A 293 -5.06 -15.28 9.05
C LEU A 293 -4.61 -16.37 8.08
N GLU A 294 -4.76 -17.62 8.50
CA GLU A 294 -4.06 -18.75 7.89
C GLU A 294 -4.92 -20.01 7.80
N LYS A 295 -4.61 -20.84 6.79
CA LYS A 295 -5.14 -22.19 6.63
C LYS A 295 -4.12 -23.05 5.87
N GLY A 296 -3.48 -23.93 6.64
CA GLY A 296 -2.59 -24.98 6.12
C GLY A 296 -1.23 -24.49 5.62
N ASN A 297 -0.54 -25.38 4.90
CA ASN A 297 0.73 -25.11 4.25
C ASN A 297 0.55 -24.29 2.97
N GLY A 298 1.65 -23.76 2.44
CA GLY A 298 1.66 -22.98 1.21
C GLY A 298 2.19 -21.57 1.40
N VAL A 299 1.89 -20.69 0.46
CA VAL A 299 2.43 -19.34 0.43
C VAL A 299 1.54 -18.34 1.17
N TYR A 300 2.17 -17.51 1.99
CA TYR A 300 1.57 -16.35 2.63
C TYR A 300 2.31 -15.09 2.23
N ILE A 301 1.56 -14.02 1.95
CA ILE A 301 2.10 -12.72 1.57
C ILE A 301 1.56 -11.67 2.53
N ASP A 302 2.44 -11.24 3.42
CA ASP A 302 2.17 -10.20 4.40
C ASP A 302 2.41 -8.85 3.73
N ASN A 303 1.34 -8.07 3.58
CA ASN A 303 1.34 -6.78 2.90
C ASN A 303 1.59 -5.65 3.92
N PHE A 304 2.69 -4.92 3.77
CA PHE A 304 3.12 -3.83 4.64
C PHE A 304 3.15 -2.49 3.90
N PRO A 305 1.98 -1.89 3.61
CA PRO A 305 1.90 -0.59 2.95
C PRO A 305 2.30 0.53 3.91
N LEU A 306 3.25 1.35 3.47
CA LEU A 306 3.72 2.56 4.13
C LEU A 306 3.39 3.74 3.22
N ARG A 307 2.10 4.14 3.20
CA ARG A 307 1.58 5.17 2.29
C ARG A 307 2.41 6.44 2.35
N GLY A 308 2.82 6.92 1.18
CA GLY A 308 3.55 8.19 1.03
C GLY A 308 5.01 8.13 1.50
N ASP A 309 5.47 6.97 1.97
CA ASP A 309 6.85 6.76 2.41
C ASP A 309 7.79 6.53 1.22
N ASP A 310 9.08 6.82 1.44
CA ASP A 310 10.16 6.56 0.49
C ASP A 310 10.93 5.27 0.78
N GLY A 311 10.51 4.51 1.79
CA GLY A 311 11.17 3.30 2.28
C GLY A 311 12.13 3.56 3.44
N MET A 312 12.49 4.82 3.74
CA MET A 312 13.45 5.14 4.79
C MET A 312 12.87 4.93 6.19
N SER A 313 11.54 4.91 6.33
CA SER A 313 10.91 4.61 7.62
C SER A 313 11.20 3.18 8.12
N ILE A 314 11.61 2.26 7.24
CA ILE A 314 12.02 0.90 7.62
C ILE A 314 13.20 0.93 8.62
N LEU A 315 14.10 1.92 8.51
CA LEU A 315 15.19 2.12 9.48
C LEU A 315 14.69 2.45 10.90
N ARG A 316 13.46 2.93 11.02
CA ARG A 316 12.82 3.29 12.29
C ARG A 316 12.03 2.12 12.90
N ILE A 317 11.85 1.03 12.16
CA ILE A 317 11.36 -0.23 12.72
C ILE A 317 12.52 -0.87 13.47
N GLN A 318 12.37 -1.05 14.78
CA GLN A 318 13.47 -1.48 15.63
C GLN A 318 13.91 -2.90 15.28
N GLY A 319 15.22 -3.16 15.33
CA GLY A 319 15.80 -4.46 14.98
C GLY A 319 15.27 -5.62 15.82
N GLU A 320 14.95 -5.38 17.10
CA GLU A 320 14.28 -6.37 17.97
C GLU A 320 12.91 -6.79 17.42
N SER A 321 12.14 -5.84 16.89
CA SER A 321 10.83 -6.12 16.28
C SER A 321 11.01 -6.98 15.03
N LEU A 322 11.87 -6.56 14.10
CA LEU A 322 12.14 -7.30 12.87
C LEU A 322 12.64 -8.73 13.15
N LYS A 323 13.54 -8.91 14.13
CA LYS A 323 13.99 -10.23 14.59
C LYS A 323 12.84 -11.06 15.13
N GLY A 324 12.01 -10.49 16.01
CA GLY A 324 10.86 -11.18 16.56
C GLY A 324 9.84 -11.58 15.49
N PHE A 325 9.60 -10.73 14.48
CA PHE A 325 8.79 -11.11 13.32
C PHE A 325 9.46 -12.22 12.51
N GLN A 326 10.77 -12.16 12.26
CA GLN A 326 11.48 -13.21 11.54
C GLN A 326 11.46 -14.55 12.29
N ASP A 327 11.62 -14.56 13.61
CA ASP A 327 11.60 -15.78 14.42
C ASP A 327 10.22 -16.46 14.38
N ASN A 328 9.16 -15.65 14.41
CA ASN A 328 7.78 -16.14 14.43
C ASN A 328 7.24 -16.47 13.03
N GLN A 329 7.59 -15.70 12.00
CA GLN A 329 7.06 -15.87 10.64
C GLN A 329 7.99 -16.66 9.73
N LYS A 330 9.30 -16.68 10.01
CA LYS A 330 10.32 -17.37 9.22
C LYS A 330 10.26 -16.98 7.74
N TYR A 331 10.21 -15.68 7.45
CA TYR A 331 10.12 -15.19 6.07
C TYR A 331 11.27 -15.75 5.22
N LYS A 332 10.94 -16.07 3.98
CA LYS A 332 11.88 -16.62 2.98
C LYS A 332 12.18 -15.62 1.87
N LEU A 333 11.31 -14.62 1.69
CA LEU A 333 11.52 -13.50 0.80
C LEU A 333 11.05 -12.20 1.46
N LEU A 334 11.90 -11.18 1.38
CA LEU A 334 11.56 -9.80 1.71
C LEU A 334 11.52 -9.01 0.40
N ILE A 335 10.37 -8.44 0.05
CA ILE A 335 10.22 -7.57 -1.11
C ILE A 335 10.19 -6.12 -0.63
N VAL A 336 11.05 -5.28 -1.22
CA VAL A 336 11.13 -3.84 -0.93
C VAL A 336 10.83 -3.08 -2.22
N HIS A 337 9.66 -2.44 -2.27
CA HIS A 337 9.12 -1.79 -3.46
C HIS A 337 8.73 -0.34 -3.17
N PHE A 338 9.71 0.57 -3.32
CA PHE A 338 9.52 2.00 -3.12
C PHE A 338 10.15 2.80 -4.27
N GLY A 339 9.82 4.08 -4.34
CA GLY A 339 10.56 5.05 -5.15
C GLY A 339 9.68 6.16 -5.72
N LEU A 340 8.36 5.97 -5.83
CA LEU A 340 7.46 6.99 -6.38
C LEU A 340 7.52 8.29 -5.57
N ASN A 341 7.48 8.18 -4.23
CA ASN A 341 7.48 9.33 -3.32
C ASN A 341 8.83 10.08 -3.23
N VAL A 342 9.87 9.56 -3.89
CA VAL A 342 11.23 10.13 -3.92
C VAL A 342 11.45 10.99 -5.16
N LEU A 343 10.74 10.71 -6.26
CA LEU A 343 11.02 11.26 -7.59
C LEU A 343 11.11 12.80 -7.61
N ASP A 344 10.15 13.48 -6.97
CA ASP A 344 10.09 14.95 -6.93
C ASP A 344 10.99 15.57 -5.85
N LYS A 345 11.47 14.76 -4.88
CA LYS A 345 12.17 15.24 -3.67
C LYS A 345 13.68 14.98 -3.72
N VAL A 346 14.13 14.02 -4.52
CA VAL A 346 15.54 13.63 -4.59
C VAL A 346 16.36 14.73 -5.24
N LYS A 347 17.36 15.19 -4.48
CA LYS A 347 18.38 16.16 -4.95
C LYS A 347 19.77 15.54 -5.03
N ASP A 348 20.01 14.54 -4.18
CA ASP A 348 21.30 13.87 -4.03
C ASP A 348 21.08 12.36 -4.12
N PHE A 349 21.44 11.79 -5.27
CA PHE A 349 21.32 10.37 -5.54
C PHE A 349 22.37 9.53 -4.77
N ASP A 350 23.53 10.10 -4.45
CA ASP A 350 24.56 9.41 -3.66
C ASP A 350 24.11 9.27 -2.20
N LYS A 351 23.44 10.30 -1.66
CA LYS A 351 22.80 10.22 -0.35
C LYS A 351 21.68 9.19 -0.35
N TYR A 352 20.82 9.20 -1.37
CA TYR A 352 19.75 8.20 -1.50
C TYR A 352 20.32 6.78 -1.57
N GLU A 353 21.37 6.55 -2.37
CA GLU A 353 22.09 5.26 -2.44
C GLU A 353 22.55 4.82 -1.05
N LYS A 354 23.28 5.68 -0.32
CA LYS A 354 23.78 5.38 1.03
C LYS A 354 22.68 5.05 2.02
N ASP A 355 21.57 5.80 2.00
CA ASP A 355 20.49 5.58 2.95
C ASP A 355 19.67 4.34 2.59
N TYR A 356 19.43 4.08 1.31
CA TYR A 356 18.75 2.87 0.86
C TYR A 356 19.62 1.63 1.11
N THR A 357 20.95 1.70 0.97
CA THR A 357 21.87 0.65 1.42
C THR A 357 21.68 0.34 2.90
N LYS A 358 21.57 1.35 3.77
CA LYS A 358 21.30 1.13 5.21
C LYS A 358 19.97 0.40 5.42
N VAL A 359 18.92 0.74 4.67
CA VAL A 359 17.61 0.04 4.75
C VAL A 359 17.81 -1.46 4.47
N ILE A 360 18.51 -1.79 3.39
CA ILE A 360 18.75 -3.18 3.02
C ILE A 360 19.62 -3.90 4.05
N ASP A 361 20.71 -3.29 4.52
CA ASP A 361 21.57 -3.88 5.55
C ASP A 361 20.85 -4.06 6.89
N HIS A 362 19.94 -3.15 7.25
CA HIS A 362 19.09 -3.26 8.43
C HIS A 362 18.16 -4.48 8.35
N LEU A 363 17.53 -4.72 7.19
CA LEU A 363 16.71 -5.90 6.94
C LEU A 363 17.56 -7.18 6.95
N LYS A 364 18.71 -7.20 6.27
CA LYS A 364 19.63 -8.36 6.27
C LYS A 364 20.08 -8.75 7.68
N THR A 365 20.40 -7.75 8.50
CA THR A 365 20.89 -7.96 9.87
C THR A 365 19.80 -8.50 10.79
N ASN A 366 18.56 -8.03 10.64
CA ASN A 366 17.49 -8.34 11.59
C ASN A 366 16.51 -9.41 11.10
N MET A 367 16.55 -9.79 9.82
CA MET A 367 15.70 -10.83 9.25
C MET A 367 16.51 -11.86 8.44
N PRO A 368 17.47 -12.55 9.08
CA PRO A 368 18.35 -13.48 8.38
C PRO A 368 17.59 -14.71 7.87
N GLY A 369 18.14 -15.35 6.83
CA GLY A 369 17.56 -16.57 6.24
C GLY A 369 16.42 -16.32 5.25
N ALA A 370 16.17 -15.06 4.88
CA ALA A 370 15.34 -14.66 3.76
C ALA A 370 16.21 -14.11 2.62
N ASN A 371 15.86 -14.38 1.36
CA ASN A 371 16.35 -13.55 0.26
C ASN A 371 15.67 -12.17 0.33
N ILE A 372 16.34 -11.15 -0.22
CA ILE A 372 15.75 -9.82 -0.38
C ILE A 372 15.66 -9.52 -1.88
N LEU A 373 14.51 -9.00 -2.30
CA LEU A 373 14.25 -8.54 -3.66
C LEU A 373 13.88 -7.06 -3.62
N ILE A 374 14.69 -6.23 -4.26
CA ILE A 374 14.36 -4.84 -4.56
C ILE A 374 13.53 -4.83 -5.84
N VAL A 375 12.29 -4.35 -5.76
CA VAL A 375 11.49 -4.00 -6.94
C VAL A 375 11.73 -2.53 -7.23
N SER A 376 12.21 -2.22 -8.45
CA SER A 376 12.52 -0.83 -8.80
C SER A 376 11.27 0.04 -8.79
N VAL A 377 11.47 1.36 -8.74
CA VAL A 377 10.42 2.29 -9.13
C VAL A 377 9.91 1.94 -10.54
N GLY A 378 8.60 2.03 -10.74
CA GLY A 378 7.98 1.94 -12.07
C GLY A 378 8.14 3.22 -12.89
N ASP A 379 7.59 3.24 -14.09
CA ASP A 379 7.46 4.51 -14.81
C ASP A 379 6.44 5.42 -14.13
N ARG A 380 6.69 6.72 -14.14
CA ARG A 380 5.77 7.78 -13.73
C ARG A 380 5.94 8.92 -14.72
N SER A 381 4.85 9.48 -15.22
CA SER A 381 4.96 10.61 -16.14
C SER A 381 4.89 11.95 -15.40
N GLN A 382 5.52 12.97 -15.98
CA GLN A 382 5.29 14.37 -15.69
C GLN A 382 4.75 15.07 -16.95
N LYS A 383 3.93 16.09 -16.75
CA LYS A 383 3.45 16.94 -17.85
C LYS A 383 4.58 17.88 -18.30
N LYS A 384 4.89 17.88 -19.59
CA LYS A 384 5.83 18.82 -20.23
C LYS A 384 5.17 19.41 -21.49
N GLY A 385 4.70 20.65 -21.38
CA GLY A 385 3.85 21.25 -22.40
C GLY A 385 2.55 20.45 -22.59
N ASN A 386 2.28 20.01 -23.82
CA ASN A 386 1.09 19.23 -24.18
C ASN A 386 1.31 17.71 -24.16
N LYS A 387 2.44 17.22 -23.62
CA LYS A 387 2.77 15.79 -23.59
C LYS A 387 3.04 15.32 -22.16
N PHE A 388 2.81 14.04 -21.93
CA PHE A 388 3.28 13.36 -20.72
C PHE A 388 4.55 12.58 -21.07
N ILE A 389 5.62 12.82 -20.31
CA ILE A 389 6.91 12.14 -20.52
C ILE A 389 7.34 11.48 -19.22
N THR A 390 8.14 10.42 -19.28
CA THR A 390 8.77 9.83 -18.10
C THR A 390 9.45 10.90 -17.25
N HIS A 391 9.22 10.83 -15.94
CA HIS A 391 9.82 11.75 -14.99
C HIS A 391 11.36 11.60 -15.03
N PRO A 392 12.14 12.69 -15.17
CA PRO A 392 13.60 12.64 -15.44
C PRO A 392 14.42 11.87 -14.41
N ASN A 393 13.93 11.80 -13.17
CA ASN A 393 14.59 11.08 -12.09
C ASN A 393 14.32 9.57 -12.08
N VAL A 394 13.38 9.04 -12.88
CA VAL A 394 13.02 7.61 -12.89
C VAL A 394 14.23 6.75 -13.27
N LEU A 395 14.86 7.04 -14.42
CA LEU A 395 16.00 6.24 -14.89
C LEU A 395 17.16 6.24 -13.89
N LYS A 396 17.50 7.41 -13.33
CA LYS A 396 18.53 7.53 -12.31
C LYS A 396 18.19 6.74 -11.04
N LEU A 397 16.92 6.77 -10.62
CA LEU A 397 16.48 6.05 -9.43
C LEU A 397 16.52 4.52 -9.64
N VAL A 398 16.10 4.03 -10.81
CA VAL A 398 16.21 2.62 -11.20
C VAL A 398 17.68 2.17 -11.16
N GLU A 399 18.59 2.96 -11.72
CA GLU A 399 20.03 2.66 -11.71
C GLU A 399 20.60 2.62 -10.28
N VAL A 400 20.24 3.59 -9.43
CA VAL A 400 20.68 3.61 -8.04
C VAL A 400 20.14 2.41 -7.27
N GLN A 401 18.86 2.05 -7.45
CA GLN A 401 18.26 0.87 -6.81
C GLN A 401 18.94 -0.44 -7.26
N ARG A 402 19.25 -0.57 -8.55
CA ARG A 402 20.04 -1.70 -9.09
C ARG A 402 21.45 -1.73 -8.50
N LYS A 403 22.10 -0.57 -8.35
CA LYS A 403 23.43 -0.44 -7.74
C LYS A 403 23.42 -0.83 -6.26
N VAL A 404 22.41 -0.40 -5.50
CA VAL A 404 22.22 -0.83 -4.10
C VAL A 404 22.07 -2.34 -4.03
N ALA A 405 21.25 -2.95 -4.89
CA ALA A 405 21.08 -4.40 -4.93
C ALA A 405 22.41 -5.13 -5.14
N LYS A 406 23.19 -4.69 -6.14
CA LYS A 406 24.52 -5.22 -6.43
C LYS A 406 25.48 -5.07 -5.26
N ASN A 407 25.56 -3.88 -4.66
CA ASN A 407 26.50 -3.57 -3.57
C ASN A 407 26.18 -4.31 -2.27
N THR A 408 24.89 -4.60 -2.03
CA THR A 408 24.43 -5.33 -0.84
C THR A 408 24.26 -6.84 -1.09
N GLY A 409 24.47 -7.31 -2.33
CA GLY A 409 24.35 -8.71 -2.70
C GLY A 409 22.92 -9.27 -2.62
N VAL A 410 21.91 -8.43 -2.90
CA VAL A 410 20.50 -8.84 -2.91
C VAL A 410 19.94 -8.84 -4.34
N ALA A 411 18.78 -9.44 -4.53
CA ALA A 411 18.15 -9.52 -5.84
C ALA A 411 17.48 -8.20 -6.25
N PHE A 412 17.34 -7.98 -7.54
CA PHE A 412 16.72 -6.81 -8.17
C PHE A 412 15.78 -7.22 -9.30
N TRP A 413 14.62 -6.56 -9.37
CA TRP A 413 13.70 -6.69 -10.49
C TRP A 413 13.30 -5.31 -11.01
N ASN A 414 13.49 -5.11 -12.32
CA ASN A 414 13.28 -3.83 -12.99
C ASN A 414 11.82 -3.69 -13.44
N LEU A 415 10.99 -3.13 -12.56
CA LEU A 415 9.59 -2.85 -12.85
C LEU A 415 9.44 -1.84 -13.99
N PHE A 416 10.29 -0.81 -14.04
CA PHE A 416 10.26 0.20 -15.11
C PHE A 416 10.38 -0.44 -16.50
N GLU A 417 11.37 -1.31 -16.71
CA GLU A 417 11.51 -2.05 -17.96
C GLU A 417 10.35 -3.02 -18.19
N ALA A 418 9.86 -3.68 -17.13
CA ALA A 418 8.75 -4.63 -17.23
C ALA A 418 7.45 -3.95 -17.68
N MET A 419 7.23 -2.70 -17.29
CA MET A 419 6.10 -1.89 -17.76
C MET A 419 6.20 -1.49 -19.23
N GLY A 420 7.41 -1.54 -19.82
CA GLY A 420 7.68 -1.13 -21.20
C GLY A 420 8.81 -0.10 -21.34
N GLY A 421 9.34 0.42 -20.23
CA GLY A 421 10.36 1.46 -20.19
C GLY A 421 9.80 2.87 -20.39
N GLU A 422 10.55 3.72 -21.07
CA GLU A 422 10.22 5.14 -21.23
C GLU A 422 8.85 5.37 -21.92
N GLY A 423 8.03 6.23 -21.32
CA GLY A 423 6.67 6.54 -21.76
C GLY A 423 5.67 5.39 -21.55
N ALA A 424 6.01 4.36 -20.79
CA ALA A 424 5.08 3.27 -20.47
C ALA A 424 3.87 3.78 -19.71
N MET A 425 4.05 4.69 -18.75
CA MET A 425 2.97 5.21 -17.92
C MET A 425 1.90 5.94 -18.75
N GLU A 426 2.29 6.81 -19.69
CA GLU A 426 1.34 7.44 -20.62
C GLU A 426 0.59 6.41 -21.47
N LYS A 427 1.27 5.34 -21.92
CA LYS A 427 0.61 4.25 -22.66
C LYS A 427 -0.38 3.49 -21.78
N TRP A 428 0.00 3.20 -20.54
CA TRP A 428 -0.84 2.50 -19.56
C TRP A 428 -2.10 3.29 -19.21
N VAL A 429 -2.03 4.63 -19.13
CA VAL A 429 -3.21 5.50 -18.95
C VAL A 429 -4.16 5.42 -20.15
N ASN A 430 -3.63 5.33 -21.36
CA ASN A 430 -4.41 5.36 -22.60
C ASN A 430 -4.84 3.97 -23.11
N GLN A 431 -4.44 2.90 -22.43
CA GLN A 431 -4.79 1.53 -22.78
C GLN A 431 -6.27 1.24 -22.51
N LYS A 432 -6.81 0.18 -23.13
CA LYS A 432 -8.18 -0.31 -22.89
C LYS A 432 -8.14 -1.80 -22.56
N PRO A 433 -8.43 -2.22 -21.30
CA PRO A 433 -8.68 -1.36 -20.14
C PRO A 433 -7.43 -0.54 -19.76
N ALA A 434 -7.64 0.59 -19.07
CA ALA A 434 -6.54 1.42 -18.58
C ALA A 434 -5.79 0.70 -17.47
N LEU A 435 -4.46 0.69 -17.53
CA LEU A 435 -3.57 0.11 -16.52
C LEU A 435 -3.09 1.16 -15.52
N ALA A 436 -3.24 2.44 -15.82
CA ALA A 436 -2.90 3.53 -14.90
C ALA A 436 -3.99 4.61 -14.86
N SER A 437 -4.04 5.31 -13.73
CA SER A 437 -4.96 6.40 -13.46
C SER A 437 -4.56 7.67 -14.22
N GLN A 438 -5.51 8.58 -14.45
CA GLN A 438 -5.25 9.84 -15.17
C GLN A 438 -4.33 10.83 -14.43
N ASP A 439 -3.84 10.48 -13.24
CA ASP A 439 -2.75 11.18 -12.56
C ASP A 439 -1.35 10.79 -13.07
N TYR A 440 -1.28 9.84 -14.00
CA TYR A 440 -0.04 9.32 -14.60
C TYR A 440 0.99 8.86 -13.56
N THR A 441 0.51 8.37 -12.42
CA THR A 441 1.33 7.91 -11.30
C THR A 441 0.82 6.58 -10.75
N HIS A 442 -0.48 6.48 -10.44
CA HIS A 442 -1.03 5.31 -9.74
C HIS A 442 -1.61 4.29 -10.71
N PHE A 443 -1.45 3.00 -10.41
CA PHE A 443 -2.07 1.93 -11.19
C PHE A 443 -3.58 1.90 -11.01
N THR A 444 -4.30 1.34 -11.99
CA THR A 444 -5.67 0.85 -11.79
C THR A 444 -5.63 -0.56 -11.19
N GLU A 445 -6.78 -1.17 -10.87
CA GLU A 445 -6.83 -2.60 -10.51
C GLU A 445 -6.22 -3.50 -11.59
N GLU A 446 -6.50 -3.23 -12.87
CA GLU A 446 -5.92 -3.99 -13.98
C GLU A 446 -4.41 -3.79 -14.09
N GLY A 447 -3.91 -2.58 -13.85
CA GLY A 447 -2.46 -2.33 -13.82
C GLY A 447 -1.76 -3.02 -12.67
N ALA A 448 -2.34 -2.97 -11.46
CA ALA A 448 -1.79 -3.65 -10.30
C ALA A 448 -1.73 -5.18 -10.52
N LYS A 449 -2.77 -5.75 -11.13
CA LYS A 449 -2.80 -7.15 -11.54
C LYS A 449 -1.77 -7.48 -12.60
N GLU A 450 -1.54 -6.61 -13.59
CA GLU A 450 -0.48 -6.80 -14.59
C GLU A 450 0.91 -6.79 -13.95
N VAL A 451 1.19 -5.84 -13.05
CA VAL A 451 2.46 -5.81 -12.29
C VAL A 451 2.64 -7.10 -11.47
N ALA A 452 1.59 -7.54 -10.78
CA ALA A 452 1.61 -8.79 -10.02
C ALA A 452 1.90 -10.02 -10.90
N SER A 453 1.30 -10.06 -12.10
CA SER A 453 1.50 -11.13 -13.09
C SER A 453 2.95 -11.16 -13.60
N LEU A 454 3.50 -9.99 -13.96
CA LEU A 454 4.88 -9.86 -14.43
C LEU A 454 5.88 -10.30 -13.35
N LEU A 455 5.68 -9.87 -12.09
CA LEU A 455 6.53 -10.27 -10.96
C LEU A 455 6.43 -11.78 -10.69
N PHE A 456 5.21 -12.31 -10.67
CA PHE A 456 4.96 -13.75 -10.49
C PHE A 456 5.67 -14.57 -11.57
N ASN A 457 5.56 -14.17 -12.84
CA ASN A 457 6.19 -14.88 -13.95
C ASN A 457 7.72 -14.82 -13.87
N ALA A 458 8.29 -13.68 -13.45
CA ALA A 458 9.72 -13.54 -13.22
C ALA A 458 10.22 -14.51 -12.14
N ILE A 459 9.51 -14.63 -11.02
CA ILE A 459 9.81 -15.59 -9.94
C ILE A 459 9.64 -17.03 -10.43
N LYS A 460 8.52 -17.34 -11.10
CA LYS A 460 8.21 -18.69 -11.58
C LYS A 460 9.28 -19.21 -12.54
N LYS A 461 9.86 -18.35 -13.39
CA LYS A 461 10.95 -18.72 -14.29
C LYS A 461 12.21 -19.22 -13.57
N LEU A 462 12.50 -18.73 -12.37
CA LEU A 462 13.63 -19.20 -11.55
C LEU A 462 13.38 -20.59 -10.92
N SER A 463 12.12 -21.04 -10.89
CA SER A 463 11.74 -22.33 -10.30
C SER A 463 11.73 -23.49 -11.30
N LYS A 464 11.86 -23.19 -12.59
CA LYS A 464 12.12 -24.17 -13.66
C LYS A 464 13.57 -24.62 -13.58
#